data_AF-A0A7X6B1Q1-F1
#
_entry.id   AF-A0A7X6B1Q1-F1
#
_cell.length_a   1.000
_cell.length_b   1.000
_cell.length_c   1.000
_cell.angle_alpha   90.00
_cell.angle_beta   90.00
_cell.angle_gamma   90.00
#
_symmetry.space_group_name_H-M   'P 1'
#
loop_
_entity.id
_entity.type
_entity.pdbx_description
1 polymer ?
#
loop_
_entity_poly.entity_id
_entity_poly.type
_entity_poly.pdbx_seq_one_letter_code
_entity_poly.pdbx_strand_id
1 'polypeptide(L)'
;MELLRRKIQFLDLGNRENSRTVIRHLTAISNVLNTDGYDDPHFRVFRSNQRALGELVISDSNDQCLGYAEFCRRLDTDADFASWFEPLSDGIRELATWTRPHPRLMGLHEASPCDWTPGDWDVRFQRK
;
A
#
# COMPACT_ATOMS: atom_id res chain seq x y z
N MET A 1 6.53 2.91 3.31
CA MET A 1 7.26 4.11 3.80
C MET A 1 8.78 3.97 3.76
N GLU A 2 9.35 2.77 3.86
CA GLU A 2 10.81 2.61 4.02
C GLU A 2 11.63 3.08 2.81
N LEU A 3 11.21 2.80 1.57
CA LEU A 3 11.92 3.24 0.36
C LEU A 3 12.02 4.77 0.27
N LEU A 4 10.90 5.45 0.52
CA LEU A 4 10.90 6.90 0.54
C LEU A 4 11.66 7.46 1.73
N ARG A 5 11.64 6.82 2.89
CA ARG A 5 12.44 7.27 4.03
C ARG A 5 13.94 7.22 3.71
N ARG A 6 14.42 6.14 3.08
CA ARG A 6 15.81 6.00 2.62
C ARG A 6 16.14 7.06 1.55
N LYS A 7 15.24 7.27 0.59
CA LYS A 7 15.44 8.23 -0.50
C LYS A 7 15.24 9.69 -0.11
N ILE A 8 14.44 10.03 0.91
CA ILE A 8 14.23 11.41 1.40
C ILE A 8 15.53 11.99 1.97
N GLN A 9 16.45 11.15 2.45
CA GLN A 9 17.79 11.60 2.86
C GLN A 9 18.66 12.04 1.66
N PHE A 10 18.31 11.62 0.45
CA PHE A 10 19.04 11.90 -0.80
C PHE A 10 18.22 12.69 -1.84
N LEU A 11 16.94 12.95 -1.58
CA LEU A 11 16.06 13.64 -2.51
C LEU A 11 16.40 15.14 -2.46
N ASP A 12 17.26 15.58 -3.38
CA ASP A 12 17.47 17.00 -3.62
C ASP A 12 16.11 17.67 -3.87
N LEU A 13 15.76 18.60 -3.00
CA LEU A 13 14.47 19.28 -2.90
C LEU A 13 14.29 20.32 -4.02
N GLY A 14 14.81 20.05 -5.22
CA GLY A 14 14.65 20.91 -6.40
C GLY A 14 13.24 20.86 -7.01
N ASN A 15 12.47 19.79 -6.74
CA ASN A 15 11.08 19.61 -7.20
C ASN A 15 10.12 19.44 -6.01
N ARG A 16 9.99 20.51 -5.19
CA ARG A 16 9.37 20.48 -3.85
C ARG A 16 7.90 20.07 -3.85
N GLU A 17 7.10 20.51 -4.81
CA GLU A 17 5.63 20.37 -4.76
C GLU A 17 5.16 18.92 -4.99
N ASN A 18 5.69 18.27 -6.03
CA ASN A 18 5.31 16.89 -6.38
C ASN A 18 5.80 15.89 -5.32
N SER A 19 7.02 16.08 -4.83
CA SER A 19 7.60 15.24 -3.78
C SER A 19 6.80 15.36 -2.47
N ARG A 20 6.39 16.57 -2.09
CA ARG A 20 5.54 16.82 -0.92
C ARG A 20 4.16 16.19 -1.07
N THR A 21 3.58 16.26 -2.26
CA THR A 21 2.28 15.65 -2.58
C THR A 21 2.34 14.13 -2.42
N VAL A 22 3.34 13.47 -3.00
CA VAL A 22 3.53 12.02 -2.87
C VAL A 22 3.73 11.60 -1.41
N ILE A 23 4.56 12.33 -0.65
CA ILE A 23 4.79 12.05 0.78
C ILE A 23 3.50 12.22 1.58
N ARG A 24 2.70 13.26 1.29
CA ARG A 24 1.42 13.51 1.95
C ARG A 24 0.45 12.35 1.75
N HIS A 25 0.25 11.89 0.51
CA HIS A 25 -0.66 10.77 0.22
C HIS A 25 -0.18 9.46 0.87
N LEU A 26 1.12 9.17 0.80
CA LEU A 26 1.64 7.96 1.43
C LEU A 26 1.57 8.01 2.95
N THR A 27 1.71 9.19 3.55
CA THR A 27 1.46 9.39 4.98
C THR A 27 -0.01 9.16 5.31
N ALA A 28 -0.95 9.70 4.52
CA ALA A 28 -2.38 9.51 4.71
C ALA A 28 -2.78 8.03 4.61
N ILE A 29 -2.33 7.32 3.57
CA ILE A 29 -2.55 5.87 3.40
C ILE A 29 -1.99 5.11 4.60
N SER A 30 -0.76 5.41 5.01
CA SER A 30 -0.11 4.75 6.14
C SER A 30 -0.87 4.98 7.46
N ASN A 31 -1.50 6.14 7.63
CA ASN A 31 -2.35 6.45 8.79
C ASN A 31 -3.66 5.65 8.77
N VAL A 32 -4.32 5.58 7.61
CA VAL A 32 -5.57 4.81 7.45
C VAL A 32 -5.35 3.33 7.73
N LEU A 33 -4.22 2.76 7.29
CA LEU A 33 -3.84 1.38 7.60
C LEU A 33 -3.51 1.19 9.09
N ASN A 34 -2.98 2.21 9.77
CA ASN A 34 -2.49 2.07 11.14
C ASN A 34 -3.58 2.27 12.21
N THR A 35 -4.64 3.01 11.92
CA THR A 35 -5.63 3.42 12.93
C THR A 35 -6.51 2.26 13.41
N ASP A 36 -6.79 2.27 14.71
CA ASP A 36 -7.76 1.41 15.40
C ASP A 36 -9.15 2.04 15.50
N GLY A 37 -9.37 3.23 14.94
CA GLY A 37 -10.66 3.93 14.94
C GLY A 37 -11.74 3.37 14.00
N TYR A 38 -11.56 2.15 13.46
CA TYR A 38 -12.59 1.43 12.73
C TYR A 38 -13.08 0.25 13.57
N ASP A 39 -14.35 -0.13 13.40
CA ASP A 39 -15.02 -1.14 14.23
C ASP A 39 -14.41 -2.55 14.11
N ASP A 40 -13.53 -2.76 13.15
CA ASP A 40 -12.90 -4.05 12.83
C ASP A 40 -11.37 -3.93 12.57
N PRO A 41 -10.64 -5.06 12.60
CA PRO A 41 -9.22 -5.11 12.31
C PRO A 41 -8.86 -5.30 10.83
N HIS A 42 -9.81 -5.43 9.89
CA HIS A 42 -9.51 -5.76 8.49
C HIS A 42 -8.69 -4.65 7.83
N PHE A 43 -7.62 -4.98 7.10
CA PHE A 43 -6.67 -3.98 6.53
C PHE A 43 -5.95 -3.11 7.56
N ARG A 44 -6.04 -3.44 8.86
CA ARG A 44 -5.22 -2.78 9.86
C ARG A 44 -3.81 -3.34 9.81
N VAL A 45 -2.84 -2.50 9.45
CA VAL A 45 -1.42 -2.80 9.46
C VAL A 45 -0.73 -1.82 10.38
N PHE A 46 -0.22 -2.29 11.51
CA PHE A 46 0.52 -1.44 12.45
C PHE A 46 1.80 -0.88 11.82
N ARG A 47 2.29 0.24 12.35
CA ARG A 47 3.52 0.89 11.84
C ARG A 47 4.71 -0.03 11.72
N SER A 48 4.94 -0.87 12.73
CA SER A 48 6.03 -1.84 12.73
C SER A 48 5.88 -2.86 11.60
N ASN A 49 4.65 -3.32 11.32
CA ASN A 49 4.38 -4.24 10.23
C ASN A 49 4.51 -3.55 8.86
N GLN A 50 4.01 -2.32 8.71
CA GLN A 50 4.20 -1.52 7.49
C GLN A 50 5.69 -1.28 7.20
N ARG A 51 6.51 -1.18 8.26
CA ARG A 51 7.97 -1.06 8.17
C ARG A 51 8.60 -2.37 7.73
N ALA A 52 8.32 -3.47 8.42
CA ALA A 52 8.86 -4.78 8.10
C ALA A 52 8.50 -5.20 6.67
N LEU A 53 7.25 -5.01 6.24
CA LEU A 53 6.83 -5.23 4.85
C LEU A 53 7.64 -4.40 3.86
N GLY A 54 7.90 -3.13 4.19
CA GLY A 54 8.76 -2.27 3.39
C GLY A 54 10.20 -2.77 3.29
N GLU A 55 10.77 -3.24 4.39
CA GLU A 55 12.13 -3.82 4.43
C GLU A 55 12.20 -5.11 3.61
N LEU A 56 11.19 -5.98 3.69
CA LEU A 56 11.14 -7.25 2.95
C LEU A 56 11.09 -7.05 1.42
N VAL A 57 10.46 -5.97 0.96
CA VAL A 57 10.29 -5.70 -0.47
C VAL A 57 11.33 -4.75 -1.06
N ILE A 58 12.25 -4.21 -0.26
CA ILE A 58 13.33 -3.36 -0.74
C ILE A 58 14.61 -4.20 -0.74
N SER A 59 15.26 -4.32 -1.90
CA SER A 59 16.54 -5.00 -1.97
C SER A 59 17.62 -4.18 -1.25
N ASP A 60 18.42 -4.86 -0.43
CA ASP A 60 19.53 -4.24 0.30
C ASP A 60 20.61 -3.67 -0.62
N SER A 61 20.69 -4.18 -1.85
CA SER A 61 21.79 -3.86 -2.76
C SER A 61 21.68 -2.50 -3.45
N ASN A 62 20.49 -1.93 -3.65
CA ASN A 62 20.32 -0.74 -4.51
C ASN A 62 19.13 0.19 -4.15
N ASP A 63 18.51 0.05 -2.97
CA ASP A 63 17.27 0.77 -2.63
C ASP A 63 16.22 0.67 -3.76
N GLN A 64 16.07 -0.53 -4.31
CA GLN A 64 15.07 -0.85 -5.32
C GLN A 64 13.99 -1.70 -4.70
N CYS A 65 12.75 -1.48 -5.11
CA CYS A 65 11.69 -2.45 -4.81
C CYS A 65 11.95 -3.75 -5.58
N LEU A 66 11.55 -4.86 -4.98
CA LEU A 66 11.42 -6.14 -5.69
C LEU A 66 10.54 -5.94 -6.93
N GLY A 67 10.99 -6.49 -8.05
CA GLY A 67 10.16 -6.59 -9.24
C GLY A 67 8.96 -7.51 -8.98
N TYR A 68 7.86 -7.26 -9.69
CA TYR A 68 6.61 -8.01 -9.48
C TYR A 68 6.76 -9.54 -9.64
N ALA A 69 7.49 -10.00 -10.67
CA ALA A 69 7.72 -11.43 -10.87
C ALA A 69 8.49 -12.07 -9.70
N GLU A 70 9.48 -11.36 -9.17
CA GLU A 70 10.27 -11.82 -8.03
C GLU A 70 9.45 -11.81 -6.74
N PHE A 71 8.60 -10.80 -6.56
CA PHE A 71 7.64 -10.74 -5.46
C PHE A 71 6.72 -11.98 -5.48
N CYS A 72 6.09 -12.28 -6.62
CA CYS A 72 5.23 -13.46 -6.76
C CYS A 72 6.00 -14.76 -6.50
N ARG A 73 7.19 -14.90 -7.09
CA ARG A 73 8.03 -16.08 -6.88
C ARG A 73 8.34 -16.29 -5.40
N ARG A 74 8.70 -15.25 -4.66
CA ARG A 74 8.95 -15.34 -3.21
C ARG A 74 7.68 -15.64 -2.43
N LEU A 75 6.56 -15.02 -2.80
CA LEU A 75 5.26 -15.30 -2.17
C LEU A 75 4.88 -16.79 -2.26
N ASP A 76 5.23 -17.45 -3.38
CA ASP A 76 4.93 -18.87 -3.60
C ASP A 76 5.97 -19.82 -2.99
N THR A 77 7.22 -19.38 -2.81
CA THR A 77 8.36 -20.29 -2.48
C THR A 77 8.99 -20.06 -1.10
N ASP A 78 8.74 -18.92 -0.47
CA ASP A 78 9.32 -18.50 0.81
C ASP A 78 8.19 -18.31 1.84
N ALA A 79 7.97 -19.32 2.67
CA ALA A 79 6.87 -19.35 3.64
C ALA A 79 7.00 -18.25 4.70
N ASP A 80 8.23 -17.93 5.11
CA ASP A 80 8.48 -16.84 6.06
C ASP A 80 8.09 -15.50 5.44
N PHE A 81 8.51 -15.24 4.20
CA PHE A 81 8.08 -14.05 3.45
C PHE A 81 6.56 -14.00 3.28
N ALA A 82 5.93 -15.11 2.90
CA ALA A 82 4.49 -15.18 2.68
C ALA A 82 3.68 -14.89 3.95
N SER A 83 4.13 -15.36 5.11
CA SER A 83 3.44 -15.15 6.40
C SER A 83 3.23 -13.67 6.74
N TRP A 84 4.13 -12.79 6.31
CA TRP A 84 3.98 -11.35 6.51
C TRP A 84 2.81 -10.73 5.73
N PHE A 85 2.38 -11.37 4.64
CA PHE A 85 1.27 -10.91 3.78
C PHE A 85 -0.06 -11.63 4.07
N GLU A 86 -0.07 -12.65 4.94
CA GLU A 86 -1.29 -13.37 5.31
C GLU A 86 -2.39 -12.44 5.86
N PRO A 87 -2.13 -11.52 6.82
CA PRO A 87 -3.18 -10.65 7.35
C PRO A 87 -3.84 -9.76 6.28
N LEU A 88 -3.05 -9.34 5.28
CA LEU A 88 -3.57 -8.56 4.15
C LEU A 88 -4.38 -9.43 3.20
N SER A 89 -3.89 -10.64 2.91
CA SER A 89 -4.56 -11.60 2.02
C SER A 89 -5.89 -12.06 2.60
N ASP A 90 -5.93 -12.34 3.89
CA ASP A 90 -7.16 -12.74 4.60
C ASP A 90 -8.17 -11.60 4.63
N GLY A 91 -7.71 -10.36 4.89
CA GLY A 91 -8.57 -9.18 4.78
C GLY A 91 -9.19 -9.02 3.38
N ILE A 92 -8.41 -9.26 2.31
CA ILE A 92 -8.92 -9.21 0.92
C ILE A 92 -9.95 -10.32 0.65
N ARG A 93 -9.68 -11.55 1.10
CA ARG A 93 -10.61 -12.68 0.93
C ARG A 93 -11.93 -12.43 1.66
N GLU A 94 -11.84 -11.90 2.88
CA GLU A 94 -13.02 -11.59 3.68
C GLU A 94 -13.87 -10.49 3.01
N LEU A 95 -13.24 -9.42 2.54
CA LEU A 95 -13.96 -8.39 1.79
C LEU A 95 -14.61 -8.87 0.50
N ALA A 96 -14.00 -9.83 -0.19
CA ALA A 96 -14.59 -10.38 -1.41
C ALA A 96 -15.97 -11.01 -1.14
N THR A 97 -16.30 -11.31 0.11
CA THR A 97 -17.61 -11.81 0.53
C THR A 97 -18.60 -10.70 0.90
N TRP A 98 -18.15 -9.45 1.00
CA TRP A 98 -18.98 -8.32 1.43
C TRP A 98 -19.71 -7.67 0.28
N THR A 99 -20.95 -7.25 0.53
CA THR A 99 -21.82 -6.58 -0.47
C THR A 99 -21.75 -5.06 -0.39
N ARG A 100 -21.05 -4.50 0.61
CA ARG A 100 -20.91 -3.05 0.82
C ARG A 100 -19.43 -2.67 0.95
N PRO A 101 -19.02 -1.47 0.49
CA PRO A 101 -17.66 -0.99 0.66
C PRO A 101 -17.30 -0.85 2.14
N HIS A 102 -16.12 -1.34 2.51
CA HIS A 102 -15.60 -1.22 3.87
C HIS A 102 -15.15 0.22 4.17
N PRO A 103 -15.48 0.81 5.33
CA PRO A 103 -15.10 2.19 5.68
C PRO A 103 -13.59 2.49 5.57
N ARG A 104 -12.72 1.59 6.06
CA ARG A 104 -11.26 1.69 5.88
C ARG A 104 -10.80 1.69 4.41
N LEU A 105 -11.47 0.93 3.52
CA LEU A 105 -11.18 1.01 2.08
C LEU A 105 -11.59 2.34 1.46
N MET A 106 -12.73 2.90 1.90
CA MET A 106 -13.15 4.24 1.48
C MET A 106 -12.12 5.28 1.91
N GLY A 107 -11.63 5.21 3.16
CA GLY A 107 -10.56 6.06 3.64
C GLY A 107 -9.24 5.88 2.86
N LEU A 108 -8.92 4.67 2.41
CA LEU A 108 -7.76 4.41 1.54
C LEU A 108 -7.92 5.02 0.14
N HIS A 109 -9.13 4.95 -0.41
CA HIS A 109 -9.46 5.55 -1.70
C HIS A 109 -9.31 7.07 -1.64
N GLU A 110 -9.88 7.71 -0.62
CA GLU A 110 -9.75 9.16 -0.38
C GLU A 110 -8.31 9.60 -0.12
N ALA A 111 -7.51 8.75 0.55
CA ALA A 111 -6.10 9.04 0.82
C ALA A 111 -5.20 8.93 -0.43
N SER A 112 -5.66 8.23 -1.47
CA SER A 112 -4.87 7.99 -2.68
C SER A 112 -4.83 9.23 -3.59
N PRO A 113 -3.83 9.37 -4.50
CA PRO A 113 -3.62 10.57 -5.34
C PRO A 113 -4.69 10.81 -6.41
N CYS A 114 -5.84 10.17 -6.30
CA CYS A 114 -6.79 10.01 -7.36
C CYS A 114 -7.88 11.08 -7.25
N ASP A 115 -7.74 12.17 -8.02
CA ASP A 115 -8.88 12.90 -8.59
C ASP A 115 -9.62 11.97 -9.60
N TRP A 116 -10.06 10.80 -9.13
CA TRP A 116 -10.87 9.88 -9.93
C TRP A 116 -12.32 10.23 -9.68
N THR A 117 -12.95 10.78 -10.70
CA THR A 117 -14.39 11.02 -10.66
C THR A 117 -15.11 9.69 -10.92
N PRO A 118 -16.33 9.49 -10.39
CA PRO A 118 -17.08 8.25 -10.61
C PRO A 118 -17.27 7.85 -12.09
N GLY A 119 -17.07 8.77 -13.06
CA GLY A 119 -17.14 8.49 -14.50
C GLY A 119 -15.90 7.82 -15.11
N ASP A 120 -14.77 7.77 -14.39
CA ASP A 120 -13.53 7.22 -14.93
C ASP A 120 -13.47 5.67 -14.88
N TRP A 121 -14.36 5.04 -14.10
CA TRP A 121 -14.48 3.57 -13.98
C TRP A 121 -15.07 2.90 -15.23
N ASP A 122 -15.96 3.61 -15.95
CA ASP A 122 -16.69 3.05 -17.10
C ASP A 122 -15.79 2.90 -18.35
N VAL A 123 -14.73 3.71 -18.42
CA VAL A 123 -13.89 3.82 -19.63
C VAL A 123 -12.82 2.72 -19.72
N ARG A 124 -12.45 2.08 -18.60
CA ARG A 124 -11.38 1.07 -18.57
C ARG A 124 -11.85 -0.38 -18.52
N PHE A 125 -13.07 -0.67 -18.07
CA PHE A 125 -13.62 -2.03 -18.11
C PHE A 125 -14.32 -2.39 -19.43
N GLN A 126 -14.44 -1.44 -20.37
CA GLN A 126 -15.00 -1.68 -21.71
C GLN A 126 -13.97 -1.87 -22.83
N ARG A 127 -12.65 -1.81 -22.57
CA ARG A 127 -11.66 -2.27 -23.58
C ARG A 127 -11.39 -3.76 -23.42
N LYS A 128 -12.27 -4.55 -24.04
CA LYS A 128 -11.87 -5.80 -24.72
C LYS A 128 -11.33 -5.46 -26.12
#